data_AF-A0A7L2VL11-F1
#
_entry.id   AF-A0A7L2VL11-F1
#
_cell.length_a   1.000
_cell.length_b   1.000
_cell.length_c   1.000
_cell.angle_alpha   90.00
_cell.angle_beta   90.00
_cell.angle_gamma   90.00
#
_symmetry.space_group_name_H-M   'P 1'
#
loop_
_entity.id
_entity.type
_entity.pdbx_description
1 polymer ?
#
loop_
_entity_poly.entity_id
_entity_poly.type
_entity_poly.pdbx_seq_one_letter_code
_entity_poly.pdbx_strand_id
1 'polypeptide(L)'
;QVVVARVARVCRNDRGGSPRVLERRWTSFLKVRLQCAVPGDASFHFDLLEAVTPPQPLHGRPAVLALFGTQPNRHGAGDMGTWGAIPGSAVCAFYLADVERAFEGPFAEPRGATWTPVPEDRVPRPRPGCCAGTGAAAGVGSSGDFPDETLAFAKEHPLLHGAVAPIAGRPLVTRTGARLTQLAVDTGAGPWGNQTVLFLGAEDGRVLKVLVGTWPPVATQHPAGTPAPGDSQELGDDGDTDSEMLLLEEISLYDPGRCRGPRGASRVLGLELHPPGRELFVAFAGCLVRLPLSRCARHGACRGSCLAARDPYCVWLPSRGCVPFSEDLPSGFEQDLERSTGSTGTCQGEGGTLGHGNIQGWVRQPGPGSTATVPVPVLVGCVLGSFVLGVLAAGLLAACCRRPAAAKGPPE
;
A
#
# COMPACT_ATOMS: atom_id res chain seq x y z
N GLN A 1 11.25 -4.07 -20.04
CA GLN A 1 11.23 -5.15 -19.03
C GLN A 1 10.14 -4.83 -18.03
N VAL A 2 9.20 -5.76 -17.79
CA VAL A 2 8.10 -5.57 -16.84
C VAL A 2 8.52 -6.13 -15.49
N VAL A 3 8.37 -5.34 -14.42
CA VAL A 3 8.61 -5.79 -13.04
C VAL A 3 7.36 -6.50 -12.53
N VAL A 4 7.53 -7.57 -11.75
CA VAL A 4 6.43 -8.29 -11.09
C VAL A 4 6.80 -8.67 -9.66
N ALA A 5 5.84 -8.62 -8.75
CA ALA A 5 6.02 -9.08 -7.38
C ALA A 5 5.97 -10.61 -7.27
N ARG A 6 6.80 -11.17 -6.39
CA ARG A 6 6.95 -12.61 -6.20
C ARG A 6 7.01 -12.95 -4.72
N VAL A 7 6.49 -14.12 -4.37
CA VAL A 7 6.81 -14.82 -3.13
C VAL A 7 7.61 -16.06 -3.50
N ALA A 8 8.63 -16.38 -2.71
CA ALA A 8 9.47 -17.55 -2.90
C ALA A 8 9.52 -18.39 -1.62
N ARG A 9 9.77 -19.69 -1.79
CA ARG A 9 9.90 -20.65 -0.69
C ARG A 9 11.22 -21.40 -0.82
N VAL A 10 11.82 -21.72 0.32
CA VAL A 10 12.92 -22.67 0.48
C VAL A 10 12.65 -23.52 1.71
N CYS A 11 13.10 -24.78 1.69
CA CYS A 11 13.05 -25.68 2.83
C CYS A 11 14.13 -25.26 3.84
N ARG A 12 13.75 -25.14 5.12
CA ARG A 12 14.71 -24.78 6.19
C ARG A 12 15.82 -25.81 6.37
N ASN A 13 15.55 -27.07 6.04
CA ASN A 13 16.50 -28.18 6.14
C ASN A 13 17.22 -28.48 4.81
N ASP A 14 17.13 -27.61 3.80
CA ASP A 14 17.86 -27.76 2.54
C ASP A 14 19.38 -27.70 2.79
N ARG A 15 20.11 -28.68 2.25
CA ARG A 15 21.56 -28.87 2.40
C ARG A 15 22.31 -28.73 1.07
N GLY A 16 21.64 -28.34 0.01
CA GLY A 16 22.16 -28.39 -1.35
C GLY A 16 21.88 -29.70 -2.06
N GLY A 17 22.09 -29.72 -3.37
CA GLY A 17 21.88 -30.89 -4.23
C GLY A 17 23.06 -31.85 -4.26
N SER A 18 22.95 -32.85 -5.14
CA SER A 18 23.99 -33.86 -5.36
C SER A 18 25.29 -33.23 -5.91
N PRO A 19 26.43 -33.94 -5.88
CA PRO A 19 27.67 -33.46 -6.51
C PRO A 19 27.52 -33.18 -8.02
N ARG A 20 26.49 -33.73 -8.67
CA ARG A 20 26.24 -33.59 -10.11
C ARG A 20 25.32 -32.41 -10.42
N VAL A 21 24.34 -32.12 -9.56
CA VAL A 21 23.30 -31.11 -9.80
C VAL A 21 23.01 -30.31 -8.54
N LEU A 22 23.05 -28.97 -8.67
CA LEU A 22 22.76 -28.03 -7.58
C LEU A 22 23.65 -28.20 -6.33
N GLU A 23 24.89 -28.68 -6.48
CA GLU A 23 25.85 -28.73 -5.37
C GLU A 23 25.97 -27.35 -4.70
N ARG A 24 25.75 -27.31 -3.37
CA ARG A 24 25.76 -26.08 -2.55
C ARG A 24 24.77 -24.98 -3.02
N ARG A 25 23.71 -25.35 -3.74
CA ARG A 25 22.63 -24.45 -4.18
C ARG A 25 21.29 -24.98 -3.71
N TRP A 26 20.32 -24.09 -3.50
CA TRP A 26 18.96 -24.47 -3.09
C TRP A 26 18.36 -25.52 -4.03
N THR A 27 17.89 -26.63 -3.48
CA THR A 27 17.13 -27.67 -4.20
C THR A 27 15.62 -27.45 -4.10
N SER A 28 15.21 -26.56 -3.20
CA SER A 28 13.81 -26.30 -2.86
C SER A 28 13.32 -24.91 -3.26
N PHE A 29 14.14 -24.11 -3.94
CA PHE A 29 13.78 -22.76 -4.36
C PHE A 29 12.70 -22.78 -5.44
N LEU A 30 11.52 -22.29 -5.08
CA LEU A 30 10.43 -22.01 -6.01
C LEU A 30 9.90 -20.60 -5.78
N LYS A 31 9.34 -19.98 -6.83
CA LYS A 31 8.66 -18.69 -6.72
C LYS A 31 7.38 -18.65 -7.55
N VAL A 32 6.40 -17.88 -7.08
CA VAL A 32 5.11 -17.66 -7.74
C VAL A 32 4.76 -16.17 -7.72
N ARG A 33 3.91 -15.71 -8.63
CA ARG A 33 3.47 -14.29 -8.70
C ARG A 33 2.61 -13.96 -7.49
N LEU A 34 2.85 -12.81 -6.86
CA LEU A 34 1.84 -12.14 -6.03
C LEU A 34 1.07 -11.19 -6.93
N GLN A 35 -0.26 -11.35 -6.99
CA GLN A 35 -1.11 -10.49 -7.82
C GLN A 35 -1.88 -9.55 -6.92
N CYS A 36 -1.61 -8.25 -7.05
CA CYS A 36 -2.42 -7.20 -6.43
C CYS A 36 -3.00 -6.35 -7.55
N ALA A 37 -4.30 -6.48 -7.81
CA ALA A 37 -4.95 -5.84 -8.94
C ALA A 37 -6.40 -5.46 -8.61
N VAL A 38 -6.86 -4.35 -9.17
CA VAL A 38 -8.27 -3.96 -9.14
C VAL A 38 -8.97 -4.65 -10.31
N PRO A 39 -10.03 -5.44 -10.06
CA PRO A 39 -10.81 -6.07 -11.12
C PRO A 39 -11.60 -5.04 -11.94
N GLY A 40 -11.91 -5.39 -13.19
CA GLY A 40 -12.63 -4.58 -14.16
C GLY A 40 -12.48 -5.19 -15.55
N ASP A 41 -13.07 -4.58 -16.59
CA ASP A 41 -12.99 -5.05 -18.00
C ASP A 41 -11.54 -5.34 -18.44
N ALA A 42 -10.62 -4.50 -17.98
CA ALA A 42 -9.20 -4.78 -17.95
C ALA A 42 -8.67 -4.57 -16.53
N SER A 43 -8.11 -5.63 -15.92
CA SER A 43 -7.59 -5.55 -14.56
C SER A 43 -6.39 -4.60 -14.45
N PHE A 44 -6.44 -3.69 -13.48
CA PHE A 44 -5.34 -2.75 -13.21
C PHE A 44 -4.39 -3.32 -12.16
N HIS A 45 -3.11 -3.50 -12.50
CA HIS A 45 -2.13 -4.20 -11.67
C HIS A 45 -1.17 -3.25 -10.93
N PHE A 46 -0.88 -3.57 -9.68
CA PHE A 46 0.19 -2.97 -8.88
C PHE A 46 1.33 -3.98 -8.74
N ASP A 47 2.35 -3.85 -9.59
CA ASP A 47 3.38 -4.89 -9.73
C ASP A 47 4.69 -4.60 -8.94
N LEU A 48 4.88 -3.39 -8.41
CA LEU A 48 6.06 -3.07 -7.60
C LEU A 48 5.80 -3.37 -6.13
N LEU A 49 6.51 -4.33 -5.54
CA LEU A 49 6.42 -4.62 -4.11
C LEU A 49 7.28 -3.62 -3.31
N GLU A 50 6.66 -2.85 -2.41
CA GLU A 50 7.32 -1.79 -1.63
C GLU A 50 7.59 -2.22 -0.18
N ALA A 51 6.64 -2.89 0.47
CA ALA A 51 6.78 -3.38 1.86
C ALA A 51 5.91 -4.62 2.10
N VAL A 52 6.30 -5.45 3.08
CA VAL A 52 5.56 -6.65 3.50
C VAL A 52 5.61 -6.76 5.02
N THR A 53 4.48 -7.05 5.66
CA THR A 53 4.44 -7.29 7.10
C THR A 53 4.98 -8.68 7.46
N PRO A 54 5.42 -8.88 8.71
CA PRO A 54 5.43 -10.23 9.30
C PRO A 54 4.02 -10.85 9.25
N PRO A 55 3.89 -12.19 9.40
CA PRO A 55 2.59 -12.83 9.52
C PRO A 55 1.75 -12.20 10.64
N GLN A 56 0.53 -11.78 10.31
CA GLN A 56 -0.45 -11.19 11.21
C GLN A 56 -1.69 -12.08 11.32
N PRO A 57 -2.38 -12.12 12.47
CA PRO A 57 -3.69 -12.75 12.59
C PRO A 57 -4.75 -11.84 11.97
N LEU A 58 -5.24 -12.18 10.78
CA LEU A 58 -6.32 -11.46 10.09
C LEU A 58 -7.53 -12.38 9.96
N HIS A 59 -8.68 -11.97 10.50
CA HIS A 59 -9.90 -12.80 10.55
C HIS A 59 -9.67 -14.21 11.14
N GLY A 60 -8.82 -14.30 12.18
CA GLY A 60 -8.46 -15.57 12.83
C GLY A 60 -7.51 -16.47 12.04
N ARG A 61 -6.98 -16.02 10.89
CA ARG A 61 -6.05 -16.78 10.05
C ARG A 61 -4.72 -16.02 9.87
N PRO A 62 -3.58 -16.72 9.76
CA PRO A 62 -2.31 -16.08 9.48
C PRO A 62 -2.30 -15.54 8.04
N ALA A 63 -2.00 -14.25 7.90
CA ALA A 63 -1.91 -13.54 6.64
C ALA A 63 -0.68 -12.63 6.61
N VAL A 64 -0.21 -12.29 5.42
CA VAL A 64 0.74 -11.19 5.21
C VAL A 64 0.04 -10.07 4.48
N LEU A 65 0.30 -8.82 4.89
CA LEU A 65 -0.14 -7.64 4.15
C LEU A 65 1.07 -7.09 3.41
N ALA A 66 0.85 -6.67 2.18
CA ALA A 66 1.90 -6.18 1.31
C ALA A 66 1.44 -4.90 0.61
N LEU A 67 2.35 -3.93 0.58
CA LEU A 67 2.19 -2.66 -0.10
C LEU A 67 2.80 -2.76 -1.50
N PHE A 68 2.03 -2.36 -2.49
CA PHE A 68 2.40 -2.36 -3.88
C PHE A 68 2.30 -0.96 -4.49
N GLY A 69 3.07 -0.71 -5.54
CA GLY A 69 3.05 0.50 -6.33
C GLY A 69 2.90 0.24 -7.83
N THR A 70 2.50 1.27 -8.57
CA THR A 70 2.56 1.28 -10.04
C THR A 70 4.00 1.51 -10.50
N GLN A 71 4.34 0.96 -11.67
CA GLN A 71 5.66 1.13 -12.25
C GLN A 71 5.90 2.62 -12.62
N PRO A 72 7.05 3.22 -12.27
CA PRO A 72 7.41 4.53 -12.77
C PRO A 72 7.68 4.42 -14.27
N ASN A 73 7.03 5.25 -15.08
CA ASN A 73 7.29 5.27 -16.53
C ASN A 73 8.76 5.69 -16.77
N ARG A 74 9.54 4.79 -17.40
CA ARG A 74 10.94 5.04 -17.79
C ARG A 74 11.06 5.71 -19.17
N HIS A 75 9.94 5.89 -19.87
CA HIS A 75 9.90 6.59 -21.15
C HIS A 75 9.80 8.10 -20.93
N GLY A 76 10.98 8.71 -20.80
CA GLY A 76 11.26 10.07 -21.25
C GLY A 76 10.59 11.21 -20.48
N ALA A 77 11.30 11.76 -19.49
CA ALA A 77 11.20 13.16 -19.10
C ALA A 77 11.70 14.13 -20.21
N GLY A 78 11.53 13.76 -21.48
CA GLY A 78 12.12 14.43 -22.65
C GLY A 78 11.20 14.49 -23.87
N ASP A 79 9.97 13.98 -23.80
CA ASP A 79 8.96 14.26 -24.82
C ASP A 79 7.78 15.01 -24.20
N MET A 80 7.46 16.14 -24.78
CA MET A 80 6.53 17.14 -24.26
C MET A 80 5.09 16.65 -24.47
N GLY A 81 4.63 15.71 -23.64
CA GLY A 81 3.21 15.32 -23.65
C GLY A 81 2.84 13.98 -23.02
N THR A 82 3.78 13.10 -22.67
CA THR A 82 3.40 11.85 -21.97
C THR A 82 3.36 12.13 -20.48
N TRP A 83 2.17 12.40 -19.93
CA TRP A 83 1.95 12.40 -18.48
C TRP A 83 2.50 11.08 -17.93
N GLY A 84 3.54 11.15 -17.09
CA GLY A 84 4.04 9.97 -16.38
C GLY A 84 2.86 9.28 -15.70
N ALA A 85 2.81 7.95 -15.75
CA ALA A 85 1.75 7.18 -15.11
C ALA A 85 1.55 7.70 -13.68
N ILE A 86 0.29 8.04 -13.35
CA ILE A 86 -0.07 8.56 -12.03
C ILE A 86 0.44 7.55 -10.99
N PRO A 87 1.29 7.96 -10.04
CA PRO A 87 1.76 7.03 -9.03
C PRO A 87 0.55 6.54 -8.25
N GLY A 88 0.37 5.23 -8.28
CA GLY A 88 -0.68 4.52 -7.58
C GLY A 88 -0.03 3.57 -6.58
N SER A 89 -0.64 3.44 -5.41
CA SER A 89 -0.26 2.49 -4.38
C SER A 89 -1.47 1.66 -3.96
N ALA A 90 -1.24 0.41 -3.59
CA ALA A 90 -2.28 -0.49 -3.12
C ALA A 90 -1.79 -1.39 -2.00
N VAL A 91 -2.63 -1.68 -1.01
CA VAL A 91 -2.35 -2.69 0.01
C VAL A 91 -3.19 -3.92 -0.28
N CYS A 92 -2.54 -5.07 -0.46
CA CYS A 92 -3.20 -6.35 -0.58
C CYS A 92 -2.83 -7.25 0.60
N ALA A 93 -3.77 -8.07 1.06
CA ALA A 93 -3.51 -9.10 2.06
C ALA A 93 -3.57 -10.49 1.42
N PHE A 94 -2.76 -11.43 1.91
CA PHE A 94 -2.68 -12.80 1.38
C PHE A 94 -2.65 -13.76 2.57
N TYR A 95 -3.59 -14.71 2.62
CA TYR A 95 -3.52 -15.77 3.63
C TYR A 95 -2.33 -16.69 3.33
N LEU A 96 -1.59 -17.08 4.37
CA LEU A 96 -0.45 -17.98 4.20
C LEU A 96 -0.85 -19.34 3.62
N ALA A 97 -2.05 -19.84 3.95
CA ALA A 97 -2.57 -21.09 3.38
C ALA A 97 -2.76 -21.02 1.85
N ASP A 98 -3.12 -19.86 1.30
CA ASP A 98 -3.28 -19.70 -0.15
C ASP A 98 -1.91 -19.54 -0.84
N VAL A 99 -0.95 -18.91 -0.16
CA VAL A 99 0.46 -18.89 -0.58
C VAL A 99 1.04 -20.31 -0.62
N GLU A 100 0.82 -21.11 0.42
CA GLU A 100 1.28 -22.50 0.50
C GLU A 100 0.67 -23.36 -0.60
N ARG A 101 -0.65 -23.26 -0.81
CA ARG A 101 -1.35 -23.97 -1.88
C ARG A 101 -0.81 -23.63 -3.27
N ALA A 102 -0.43 -22.37 -3.50
CA ALA A 102 0.17 -21.95 -4.77
C ALA A 102 1.49 -22.69 -5.07
N PHE A 103 2.25 -23.10 -4.05
CA PHE A 103 3.47 -23.89 -4.22
C PHE A 103 3.23 -25.37 -4.58
N GLU A 104 1.98 -25.83 -4.54
CA GLU A 104 1.55 -27.15 -5.02
C GLU A 104 1.07 -27.09 -6.47
N GLY A 105 0.92 -25.89 -7.03
CA GLY A 105 0.48 -25.66 -8.40
C GLY A 105 1.48 -26.10 -9.47
N PRO A 106 1.09 -26.03 -10.75
CA PRO A 106 1.92 -26.44 -11.87
C PRO A 106 3.14 -25.53 -12.03
N PHE A 107 4.26 -26.10 -12.48
CA PHE A 107 5.43 -25.33 -12.89
C PHE A 107 5.14 -24.54 -14.16
N ALA A 108 5.88 -23.46 -14.41
CA ALA A 108 5.78 -22.68 -15.63
C ALA A 108 6.97 -22.94 -16.55
N GLU A 109 6.70 -23.15 -17.83
CA GLU A 109 7.70 -23.20 -18.89
C GLU A 109 7.41 -22.15 -19.97
N PRO A 110 8.43 -21.52 -20.57
CA PRO A 110 8.23 -20.56 -21.64
C PRO A 110 7.82 -21.27 -22.93
N ARG A 111 6.76 -20.78 -23.58
CA ARG A 111 6.30 -21.22 -24.90
C ARG A 111 6.16 -20.01 -25.81
N GLY A 112 7.25 -19.65 -26.50
CA GLY A 112 7.33 -18.40 -27.26
C GLY A 112 7.31 -17.19 -26.32
N ALA A 113 6.31 -16.32 -26.46
CA ALA A 113 6.16 -15.12 -25.62
C ALA A 113 5.31 -15.35 -24.35
N THR A 114 4.70 -16.54 -24.18
CA THR A 114 3.81 -16.85 -23.06
C THR A 114 4.44 -17.89 -22.13
N TRP A 115 3.94 -17.95 -20.90
CA TRP A 115 4.32 -18.97 -19.92
C TRP A 115 3.17 -19.96 -19.75
N THR A 116 3.40 -21.23 -20.06
CA THR A 116 2.40 -22.29 -19.99
C THR A 116 2.67 -23.22 -18.82
N PRO A 117 1.63 -23.85 -18.24
CA PRO A 117 1.81 -24.83 -17.18
C PRO A 117 2.49 -26.09 -17.74
N VAL A 118 3.50 -26.59 -17.03
CA VAL A 118 4.14 -27.88 -17.31
C VAL A 118 3.14 -29.00 -16.97
N PRO A 119 2.86 -29.94 -17.90
CA PRO A 119 2.03 -31.11 -17.63
C PRO A 119 2.56 -31.96 -16.46
N GLU A 120 1.66 -32.45 -15.61
CA GLU A 120 2.02 -33.16 -14.37
C GLU A 120 2.73 -34.50 -14.61
N ASP A 121 2.50 -35.15 -15.76
CA ASP A 121 3.19 -36.38 -16.19
C ASP A 121 4.68 -36.16 -16.49
N ARG A 122 5.09 -34.91 -16.77
CA ARG A 122 6.49 -34.51 -16.94
C ARG A 122 7.17 -34.10 -15.64
N VAL A 123 6.45 -34.05 -14.52
CA VAL A 123 7.01 -33.65 -13.22
C VAL A 123 7.62 -34.88 -12.52
N PRO A 124 8.92 -34.88 -12.21
CA PRO A 124 9.58 -36.03 -11.61
C PRO A 124 9.15 -36.26 -10.15
N ARG A 125 9.44 -37.45 -9.63
CA ARG A 125 9.18 -37.84 -8.23
C ARG A 125 10.49 -38.14 -7.48
N PRO A 126 10.65 -37.67 -6.22
CA PRO A 126 9.75 -36.78 -5.48
C PRO A 126 9.56 -35.42 -6.15
N ARG A 127 8.41 -34.77 -5.91
CA ARG A 127 8.06 -33.49 -6.57
C ARG A 127 9.13 -32.42 -6.25
N PRO A 128 9.69 -31.74 -7.26
CA PRO A 128 10.61 -30.63 -7.07
C PRO A 128 10.04 -29.57 -6.11
N GLY A 129 10.85 -29.12 -5.14
CA GLY A 129 10.43 -28.16 -4.11
C GLY A 129 9.86 -28.76 -2.82
N CYS A 130 9.68 -30.08 -2.73
CA CYS A 130 9.38 -30.76 -1.45
C CYS A 130 10.63 -30.83 -0.56
N CYS A 131 10.43 -30.85 0.76
CA CYS A 131 11.52 -30.94 1.72
C CYS A 131 11.89 -32.40 2.01
N ALA A 132 13.19 -32.73 2.00
CA ALA A 132 13.68 -34.06 2.38
C ALA A 132 13.18 -34.46 3.78
N GLY A 133 12.80 -35.73 3.93
CA GLY A 133 12.27 -36.29 5.19
C GLY A 133 10.82 -35.92 5.50
N THR A 134 10.09 -35.28 4.58
CA THR A 134 8.70 -34.84 4.81
C THR A 134 7.76 -35.22 3.67
N GLY A 135 6.52 -35.56 4.00
CA GLY A 135 5.44 -35.79 3.02
C GLY A 135 5.84 -36.76 1.89
N ALA A 136 5.70 -36.30 0.64
CA ALA A 136 6.06 -37.08 -0.55
C ALA A 136 7.56 -37.42 -0.67
N ALA A 137 8.43 -36.77 0.11
CA ALA A 137 9.87 -37.02 0.16
C ALA A 137 10.31 -37.61 1.52
N ALA A 138 9.41 -38.28 2.25
CA ALA A 138 9.73 -38.89 3.54
C ALA A 138 10.87 -39.92 3.47
N GLY A 139 11.02 -40.62 2.33
CA GLY A 139 12.11 -41.59 2.10
C GLY A 139 13.47 -40.97 1.74
N VAL A 140 13.56 -39.65 1.57
CA VAL A 140 14.80 -38.95 1.21
C VAL A 140 15.46 -38.41 2.47
N GLY A 141 16.68 -38.87 2.77
CA GLY A 141 17.40 -38.50 3.99
C GLY A 141 17.86 -37.04 4.00
N SER A 142 18.50 -36.60 2.92
CA SER A 142 18.96 -35.22 2.72
C SER A 142 18.63 -34.71 1.32
N SER A 143 18.61 -33.39 1.12
CA SER A 143 18.38 -32.79 -0.20
C SER A 143 19.42 -33.19 -1.25
N GLY A 144 20.63 -33.57 -0.81
CA GLY A 144 21.68 -34.09 -1.69
C GLY A 144 21.38 -35.48 -2.26
N ASP A 145 20.46 -36.21 -1.63
CA ASP A 145 20.05 -37.57 -2.01
C ASP A 145 18.86 -37.58 -2.97
N PHE A 146 18.33 -36.41 -3.36
CA PHE A 146 17.30 -36.34 -4.39
C PHE A 146 17.84 -36.88 -5.73
N PRO A 147 17.01 -37.56 -6.54
CA PRO A 147 17.39 -37.98 -7.88
C PRO A 147 17.85 -36.78 -8.72
N ASP A 148 18.89 -36.99 -9.55
CA ASP A 148 19.42 -35.93 -10.41
C ASP A 148 18.35 -35.34 -11.34
N GLU A 149 17.36 -36.14 -11.78
CA GLU A 149 16.22 -35.69 -12.58
C GLU A 149 15.36 -34.66 -11.82
N THR A 150 15.02 -34.93 -10.56
CA THR A 150 14.30 -33.98 -9.69
C THR A 150 15.10 -32.68 -9.51
N LEU A 151 16.41 -32.78 -9.28
CA LEU A 151 17.29 -31.63 -9.09
C LEU A 151 17.46 -30.81 -10.38
N ALA A 152 17.60 -31.47 -11.53
CA ALA A 152 17.72 -30.84 -12.84
C ALA A 152 16.43 -30.10 -13.20
N PHE A 153 15.28 -30.76 -12.99
CA PHE A 153 13.98 -30.14 -13.17
C PHE A 153 13.82 -28.89 -12.28
N ALA A 154 14.15 -28.99 -10.99
CA ALA A 154 14.06 -27.86 -10.05
C ALA A 154 14.92 -26.66 -10.50
N LYS A 155 16.12 -26.94 -11.02
CA LYS A 155 17.03 -25.93 -11.57
C LYS A 155 16.45 -25.21 -12.78
N GLU A 156 15.76 -25.94 -13.66
CA GLU A 156 15.20 -25.42 -14.91
C GLU A 156 13.83 -24.75 -14.73
N HIS A 157 13.06 -25.17 -13.73
CA HIS A 157 11.68 -24.73 -13.49
C HIS A 157 11.49 -24.08 -12.10
N PRO A 158 12.23 -23.00 -11.76
CA PRO A 158 12.08 -22.33 -10.46
C PRO A 158 10.79 -21.50 -10.35
N LEU A 159 10.07 -21.30 -11.46
CA LEU A 159 8.87 -20.48 -11.54
C LEU A 159 7.62 -21.36 -11.62
N LEU A 160 6.64 -21.07 -10.78
CA LEU A 160 5.31 -21.68 -10.83
C LEU A 160 4.37 -20.86 -11.71
N HIS A 161 3.43 -21.55 -12.35
CA HIS A 161 2.38 -20.95 -13.15
C HIS A 161 1.25 -20.41 -12.26
N GLY A 162 0.49 -19.43 -12.79
CA GLY A 162 -0.55 -18.74 -12.04
C GLY A 162 -0.01 -17.65 -11.09
N ALA A 163 -0.85 -17.26 -10.14
CA ALA A 163 -0.57 -16.22 -9.15
C ALA A 163 -1.34 -16.46 -7.85
N VAL A 164 -0.79 -15.95 -6.74
CA VAL A 164 -1.53 -15.84 -5.48
C VAL A 164 -2.41 -14.60 -5.57
N ALA A 165 -3.72 -14.81 -5.49
CA ALA A 165 -4.71 -13.74 -5.43
C ALA A 165 -4.78 -13.15 -4.00
N PRO A 166 -5.13 -11.86 -3.85
CA PRO A 166 -5.30 -11.27 -2.54
C PRO A 166 -6.60 -11.78 -1.92
N ILE A 167 -6.72 -11.62 -0.61
CA ILE A 167 -7.97 -11.84 0.12
C ILE A 167 -9.06 -11.03 -0.56
N ALA A 168 -10.21 -11.66 -0.80
CA ALA A 168 -11.34 -11.06 -1.52
C ALA A 168 -11.10 -10.66 -2.99
N GLY A 169 -9.96 -11.05 -3.58
CA GLY A 169 -9.69 -10.85 -5.01
C GLY A 169 -9.37 -9.42 -5.43
N ARG A 170 -9.27 -8.47 -4.49
CA ARG A 170 -8.97 -7.05 -4.74
C ARG A 170 -8.10 -6.45 -3.62
N PRO A 171 -7.52 -5.23 -3.78
CA PRO A 171 -6.78 -4.56 -2.73
C PRO A 171 -7.69 -4.09 -1.59
N LEU A 172 -7.16 -4.08 -0.36
CA LEU A 172 -7.81 -3.50 0.83
C LEU A 172 -7.83 -1.97 0.78
N VAL A 173 -6.79 -1.39 0.20
CA VAL A 173 -6.62 0.06 0.06
C VAL A 173 -6.04 0.33 -1.32
N THR A 174 -6.55 1.35 -1.99
CA THR A 174 -5.91 1.95 -3.17
C THR A 174 -5.76 3.46 -2.96
N ARG A 175 -4.64 4.02 -3.41
CA ARG A 175 -4.37 5.45 -3.28
C ARG A 175 -3.58 5.95 -4.48
N THR A 176 -3.97 7.12 -4.98
CA THR A 176 -3.20 7.87 -5.98
C THR A 176 -2.50 9.06 -5.32
N GLY A 177 -1.45 9.58 -5.96
CA GLY A 177 -0.70 10.74 -5.46
C GLY A 177 0.71 10.35 -5.04
N ALA A 178 1.17 10.81 -3.88
CA ALA A 178 2.50 10.48 -3.38
C ALA A 178 2.65 8.96 -3.18
N ARG A 179 3.80 8.41 -3.58
CA ARG A 179 4.07 6.98 -3.44
C ARG A 179 4.12 6.58 -1.98
N LEU A 180 3.40 5.52 -1.63
CA LEU A 180 3.51 4.87 -0.34
C LEU A 180 4.73 3.94 -0.35
N THR A 181 5.43 3.88 0.77
CA THR A 181 6.77 3.29 0.87
C THR A 181 6.92 2.34 2.05
N GLN A 182 6.10 2.49 3.09
CA GLN A 182 6.18 1.71 4.33
C GLN A 182 4.78 1.33 4.80
N LEU A 183 4.68 0.18 5.47
CA LEU A 183 3.42 -0.39 5.96
C LEU A 183 3.63 -0.96 7.36
N ALA A 184 2.81 -0.52 8.31
CA ALA A 184 2.64 -1.15 9.62
C ALA A 184 1.15 -1.41 9.87
N VAL A 185 0.82 -2.45 10.63
CA VAL A 185 -0.55 -2.96 10.76
C VAL A 185 -0.83 -3.32 12.21
N ASP A 186 -1.99 -2.90 12.70
CA ASP A 186 -2.60 -3.37 13.94
C ASP A 186 -3.90 -4.10 13.61
N THR A 187 -3.94 -5.43 13.78
CA THR A 187 -5.15 -6.24 13.53
C THR A 187 -6.04 -6.39 14.75
N GLY A 188 -5.62 -5.84 15.90
CA GLY A 188 -6.30 -5.95 17.18
C GLY A 188 -6.67 -4.59 17.76
N ALA A 189 -6.96 -3.60 16.91
CA ALA A 189 -7.24 -2.25 17.37
C ALA A 189 -8.63 -2.14 18.03
N GLY A 190 -8.72 -1.20 18.97
CA GLY A 190 -9.96 -0.83 19.65
C GLY A 190 -10.42 -1.78 20.77
N PRO A 191 -11.55 -1.45 21.42
CA PRO A 191 -11.97 -2.10 22.66
C PRO A 191 -12.21 -3.61 22.57
N TRP A 192 -12.62 -4.09 21.41
CA TRP A 192 -12.91 -5.51 21.16
C TRP A 192 -11.80 -6.26 20.43
N GLY A 193 -10.69 -5.58 20.10
CA GLY A 193 -9.55 -6.20 19.41
C GLY A 193 -9.89 -6.79 18.04
N ASN A 194 -10.90 -6.24 17.36
CA ASN A 194 -11.42 -6.76 16.09
C ASN A 194 -11.30 -5.78 14.92
N GLN A 195 -10.66 -4.63 15.13
CA GLN A 195 -10.47 -3.62 14.10
C GLN A 195 -9.06 -3.74 13.50
N THR A 196 -8.97 -3.60 12.17
CA THR A 196 -7.69 -3.58 11.47
C THR A 196 -7.34 -2.17 11.04
N VAL A 197 -6.27 -1.61 11.62
CA VAL A 197 -5.74 -0.29 11.29
C VAL A 197 -4.40 -0.42 10.56
N LEU A 198 -4.29 0.25 9.41
CA LEU A 198 -3.08 0.35 8.63
C LEU A 198 -2.43 1.72 8.85
N PHE A 199 -1.11 1.74 9.00
CA PHE A 199 -0.28 2.93 8.97
C PHE A 199 0.61 2.89 7.72
N LEU A 200 0.45 3.87 6.85
CA LEU A 200 1.09 3.91 5.53
C LEU A 200 2.01 5.13 5.44
N GLY A 201 3.32 4.89 5.30
CA GLY A 201 4.32 5.94 5.18
C GLY A 201 4.52 6.36 3.73
N ALA A 202 4.51 7.66 3.44
CA ALA A 202 4.66 8.21 2.09
C ALA A 202 6.05 8.81 1.83
N GLU A 203 6.39 9.01 0.56
CA GLU A 203 7.65 9.63 0.14
C GLU A 203 7.77 11.12 0.49
N ASP A 204 6.64 11.80 0.70
CA ASP A 204 6.57 13.22 1.06
C ASP A 204 6.53 13.47 2.58
N GLY A 205 6.69 12.42 3.37
CA GLY A 205 6.78 12.49 4.82
C GLY A 205 5.46 12.50 5.56
N ARG A 206 4.37 12.20 4.85
CA ARG A 206 3.08 11.90 5.46
C ARG A 206 3.01 10.45 5.95
N VAL A 207 2.23 10.25 7.00
CA VAL A 207 1.72 8.95 7.44
C VAL A 207 0.20 8.98 7.35
N LEU A 208 -0.38 8.04 6.61
CA LEU A 208 -1.82 7.85 6.51
C LEU A 208 -2.22 6.76 7.50
N LYS A 209 -3.29 7.01 8.24
CA LYS A 209 -3.92 6.06 9.16
C LYS A 209 -5.26 5.64 8.56
N VAL A 210 -5.43 4.36 8.28
CA VAL A 210 -6.58 3.83 7.56
C VAL A 210 -7.22 2.72 8.37
N LEU A 211 -8.53 2.78 8.57
CA LEU A 211 -9.33 1.67 9.08
C LEU A 211 -9.79 0.82 7.90
N VAL A 212 -9.55 -0.49 7.97
CA VAL A 212 -10.04 -1.45 6.97
C VAL A 212 -11.42 -1.93 7.41
N GLY A 213 -12.44 -1.72 6.58
CA GLY A 213 -13.79 -2.20 6.84
C GLY A 213 -13.84 -3.73 7.01
N THR A 214 -14.74 -4.19 7.87
CA THR A 214 -14.99 -5.63 8.05
C THR A 214 -15.59 -6.19 6.76
N TRP A 215 -14.81 -6.98 6.05
CA TRP A 215 -15.27 -7.69 4.87
C TRP A 215 -16.45 -8.61 5.27
N PRO A 216 -17.66 -8.47 4.68
CA PRO A 216 -18.70 -9.46 4.92
C PRO A 216 -18.15 -10.80 4.42
N PRO A 217 -18.21 -11.89 5.22
CA PRO A 217 -17.69 -13.18 4.77
C PRO A 217 -18.37 -13.49 3.43
N VAL A 218 -17.58 -13.55 2.35
CA VAL A 218 -18.07 -13.99 1.05
C VAL A 218 -18.69 -15.35 1.30
N ALA A 219 -20.00 -15.42 1.11
CA ALA A 219 -20.72 -16.68 1.12
C ALA A 219 -19.95 -17.62 0.19
N THR A 220 -19.51 -18.74 0.74
CA THR A 220 -18.82 -19.80 0.03
C THR A 220 -19.59 -20.11 -1.26
N GLN A 221 -19.06 -19.67 -2.40
CA GLN A 221 -19.46 -20.24 -3.67
C GLN A 221 -18.91 -21.66 -3.70
N HIS A 222 -19.71 -22.61 -3.22
CA HIS A 222 -19.55 -23.99 -3.59
C HIS A 222 -19.86 -24.12 -5.09
N PRO A 223 -18.99 -24.77 -5.89
CA PRO A 223 -19.32 -25.09 -7.26
C PRO A 223 -20.28 -26.29 -7.23
N ALA A 224 -21.58 -26.03 -7.23
CA ALA A 224 -22.59 -27.08 -7.36
C ALA A 224 -23.59 -26.72 -8.46
N GLY A 225 -23.54 -27.49 -9.54
CA GLY A 225 -24.65 -27.63 -10.49
C GLY A 225 -24.59 -26.73 -11.72
N THR A 226 -24.38 -27.34 -12.88
CA THR A 226 -24.74 -26.82 -14.20
C THR A 226 -26.18 -26.27 -14.20
N PRO A 227 -26.43 -25.01 -14.61
CA PRO A 227 -27.80 -24.52 -14.82
C PRO A 227 -28.36 -25.06 -16.14
N ALA A 228 -29.63 -25.46 -16.12
CA ALA A 228 -30.40 -25.79 -17.31
C ALA A 228 -30.65 -24.52 -18.17
N PRO A 229 -30.84 -24.64 -19.49
CA PRO A 229 -31.05 -23.49 -20.36
C PRO A 229 -32.51 -23.03 -20.25
N GLY A 230 -32.75 -21.81 -19.72
CA GLY A 230 -34.11 -21.26 -19.67
C GLY A 230 -34.32 -19.91 -18.98
N ASP A 231 -33.48 -19.51 -18.03
CA ASP A 231 -33.76 -18.27 -17.27
C ASP A 231 -32.93 -17.09 -17.76
N SER A 232 -33.57 -16.20 -18.53
CA SER A 232 -33.10 -14.85 -18.78
C SER A 232 -33.32 -14.01 -17.51
N GLN A 233 -32.39 -14.12 -16.57
CA GLN A 233 -32.33 -13.22 -15.42
C GLN A 233 -31.42 -12.04 -15.79
N GLU A 234 -32.06 -10.88 -15.95
CA GLU A 234 -31.40 -9.60 -16.13
C GLU A 234 -30.34 -9.42 -15.05
N LEU A 235 -29.08 -9.28 -15.48
CA LEU A 235 -27.95 -8.94 -14.62
C LEU A 235 -28.17 -7.51 -14.13
N GLY A 236 -28.82 -7.40 -12.97
CA GLY A 236 -28.75 -6.21 -12.15
C GLY A 236 -27.28 -5.90 -11.87
N ASP A 237 -26.92 -4.67 -12.19
CA ASP A 237 -25.69 -3.96 -11.83
C ASP A 237 -25.38 -4.18 -10.33
N ASP A 238 -24.56 -5.18 -10.02
CA ASP A 238 -24.05 -5.42 -8.66
C ASP A 238 -22.94 -4.39 -8.43
N GLY A 239 -23.40 -3.17 -8.13
CA GLY A 239 -22.58 -2.04 -7.75
C GLY A 239 -21.64 -2.43 -6.63
N ASP A 240 -20.35 -2.24 -6.92
CA ASP A 240 -19.33 -1.78 -5.98
C ASP A 240 -19.59 -2.19 -4.52
N THR A 241 -19.30 -3.45 -4.19
CA THR A 241 -18.96 -3.81 -2.81
C THR A 241 -17.65 -3.11 -2.49
N ASP A 242 -17.70 -1.79 -2.29
CA ASP A 242 -16.60 -0.96 -1.85
C ASP A 242 -16.06 -1.64 -0.60
N SER A 243 -14.80 -2.08 -0.67
CA SER A 243 -14.10 -2.46 0.55
C SER A 243 -13.97 -1.16 1.31
N GLU A 244 -14.92 -0.88 2.23
CA GLU A 244 -15.07 0.43 2.85
C GLU A 244 -13.82 0.74 3.68
N MET A 245 -12.79 1.24 3.00
CA MET A 245 -11.58 1.73 3.63
C MET A 245 -11.91 3.14 4.12
N LEU A 246 -11.60 3.41 5.37
CA LEU A 246 -11.81 4.72 5.95
C LEU A 246 -10.46 5.35 6.27
N LEU A 247 -10.10 6.39 5.53
CA LEU A 247 -8.96 7.23 5.88
C LEU A 247 -9.32 8.01 7.17
N LEU A 248 -8.76 7.58 8.29
CA LEU A 248 -8.98 8.20 9.59
C LEU A 248 -8.22 9.51 9.70
N GLU A 249 -6.93 9.48 9.38
CA GLU A 249 -6.05 10.63 9.52
C GLU A 249 -4.95 10.65 8.46
N GLU A 250 -4.55 11.85 8.06
CA GLU A 250 -3.36 12.10 7.26
C GLU A 250 -2.43 13.02 8.05
N ILE A 251 -1.18 12.61 8.27
CA ILE A 251 -0.30 13.22 9.26
C ILE A 251 1.02 13.60 8.62
N SER A 252 1.29 14.90 8.47
CA SER A 252 2.61 15.40 8.05
C SER A 252 3.55 15.41 9.25
N LEU A 253 4.64 14.63 9.19
CA LEU A 253 5.56 14.44 10.31
C LEU A 253 6.97 15.01 10.06
N TYR A 254 7.40 15.08 8.80
CA TYR A 254 8.74 15.53 8.47
C TYR A 254 8.88 17.04 8.66
N ASP A 255 9.85 17.44 9.48
CA ASP A 255 10.21 18.84 9.72
C ASP A 255 11.71 19.03 9.44
N PRO A 256 12.11 19.78 8.40
CA PRO A 256 13.51 20.00 8.06
C PRO A 256 14.29 20.77 9.14
N GLY A 257 13.61 21.52 10.02
CA GLY A 257 14.24 22.19 11.16
C GLY A 257 14.60 21.22 12.30
N ARG A 258 13.93 20.07 12.37
CA ARG A 258 14.13 19.06 13.42
C ARG A 258 14.89 17.83 12.92
N CYS A 259 14.79 17.52 11.63
CA CYS A 259 15.41 16.36 11.01
C CYS A 259 16.69 16.75 10.25
N ARG A 260 17.84 16.21 10.68
CA ARG A 260 19.16 16.49 10.08
C ARG A 260 19.43 15.60 8.87
N GLY A 261 18.51 15.61 7.91
CA GLY A 261 18.59 14.84 6.67
C GLY A 261 19.18 15.65 5.50
N PRO A 262 19.62 14.97 4.41
CA PRO A 262 19.91 15.66 3.15
C PRO A 262 18.65 16.37 2.60
N ARG A 263 18.85 17.31 1.66
CA ARG A 263 17.70 18.01 1.03
C ARG A 263 16.77 16.99 0.37
N GLY A 264 15.46 17.11 0.62
CA GLY A 264 14.46 16.16 0.10
C GLY A 264 14.35 14.85 0.88
N ALA A 265 14.91 14.75 2.08
CA ALA A 265 14.86 13.57 2.95
C ALA A 265 13.49 13.29 3.62
N SER A 266 12.39 13.78 3.06
CA SER A 266 11.05 13.60 3.63
C SER A 266 10.52 12.17 3.54
N ARG A 267 11.14 11.29 2.75
CA ARG A 267 10.69 9.91 2.57
C ARG A 267 10.68 9.15 3.89
N VAL A 268 9.53 8.57 4.24
CA VAL A 268 9.44 7.62 5.35
C VAL A 268 10.26 6.36 5.00
N LEU A 269 11.22 6.02 5.85
CA LEU A 269 12.16 4.92 5.64
C LEU A 269 11.81 3.66 6.44
N GLY A 270 11.05 3.82 7.51
CA GLY A 270 10.65 2.75 8.41
C GLY A 270 9.44 3.13 9.23
N LEU A 271 8.57 2.17 9.47
CA LEU A 271 7.45 2.25 10.40
C LEU A 271 7.52 1.07 11.34
N GLU A 272 7.63 1.35 12.64
CA GLU A 272 7.60 0.31 13.68
C GLU A 272 6.45 0.59 14.64
N LEU A 273 5.51 -0.36 14.71
CA LEU A 273 4.36 -0.27 15.59
C LEU A 273 4.70 -0.84 16.96
N HIS A 274 4.38 -0.11 18.02
CA HIS A 274 4.50 -0.57 19.40
C HIS A 274 3.14 -0.49 20.11
N PRO A 275 2.25 -1.48 19.93
CA PRO A 275 0.90 -1.46 20.52
C PRO A 275 0.89 -1.33 22.05
N PRO A 276 1.75 -2.03 22.84
CA PRO A 276 1.75 -1.90 24.30
C PRO A 276 2.02 -0.47 24.79
N GLY A 277 3.01 0.21 24.19
CA GLY A 277 3.29 1.62 24.50
C GLY A 277 2.40 2.61 23.76
N ARG A 278 1.52 2.13 22.88
CA ARG A 278 0.55 2.92 22.10
C ARG A 278 1.24 3.98 21.23
N GLU A 279 2.34 3.58 20.60
CA GLU A 279 3.19 4.44 19.79
C GLU A 279 3.50 3.82 18.42
N LEU A 280 3.67 4.67 17.42
CA LEU A 280 4.25 4.38 16.12
C LEU A 280 5.56 5.15 16.00
N PHE A 281 6.65 4.44 15.72
CA PHE A 281 7.94 5.05 15.43
C PHE A 281 8.10 5.21 13.92
N VAL A 282 8.41 6.42 13.49
CA VAL A 282 8.53 6.81 12.08
C VAL A 282 9.97 7.24 11.81
N ALA A 283 10.68 6.49 10.99
CA ALA A 283 12.06 6.78 10.64
C ALA A 283 12.16 7.60 9.35
N PHE A 284 12.97 8.65 9.39
CA PHE A 284 13.38 9.45 8.22
C PHE A 284 14.90 9.44 8.12
N ALA A 285 15.47 9.92 7.01
CA ALA A 285 16.90 10.16 7.00
C ALA A 285 17.24 11.31 7.96
N GLY A 286 17.95 11.01 9.04
CA GLY A 286 18.43 12.00 10.02
C GLY A 286 17.51 12.30 11.20
N CYS A 287 16.40 11.57 11.38
CA CYS A 287 15.58 11.64 12.60
C CYS A 287 14.67 10.42 12.78
N LEU A 288 14.21 10.23 14.02
CA LEU A 288 13.14 9.31 14.40
C LEU A 288 12.03 10.12 15.08
N VAL A 289 10.79 9.94 14.63
CA VAL A 289 9.61 10.61 15.18
C VAL A 289 8.74 9.60 15.90
N ARG A 290 8.34 9.92 17.12
CA ARG A 290 7.40 9.14 17.93
C ARG A 290 6.01 9.73 17.80
N LEU A 291 5.08 8.95 17.27
CA LEU A 291 3.70 9.36 17.04
C LEU A 291 2.76 8.50 17.91
N PRO A 292 1.95 9.08 18.81
CA PRO A 292 0.92 8.31 19.50
C PRO A 292 -0.06 7.67 18.51
N LEU A 293 -0.50 6.42 18.75
CA LEU A 293 -1.43 5.73 17.86
C LEU A 293 -2.77 6.44 17.72
N SER A 294 -3.13 7.24 18.73
CA SER A 294 -4.36 8.01 18.74
C SER A 294 -4.10 9.44 19.23
N ARG A 295 -4.91 10.38 18.73
CA ARG A 295 -4.79 11.79 19.06
C ARG A 295 -6.10 12.33 19.62
N CYS A 296 -6.80 11.49 20.40
CA CYS A 296 -8.18 11.69 20.86
C CYS A 296 -8.40 13.03 21.59
N ALA A 297 -7.39 13.51 22.32
CA ALA A 297 -7.43 14.78 23.04
C ALA A 297 -7.76 15.99 22.14
N ARG A 298 -7.53 15.91 20.82
CA ARG A 298 -7.92 16.96 19.86
C ARG A 298 -9.42 17.23 19.81
N HIS A 299 -10.23 16.24 20.16
CA HIS A 299 -11.69 16.35 20.16
C HIS A 299 -12.22 16.94 21.47
N GLY A 300 -11.39 17.03 22.51
CA GLY A 300 -11.72 17.63 23.80
C GLY A 300 -13.04 17.10 24.37
N ALA A 301 -13.90 18.03 24.81
CA ALA A 301 -15.23 17.76 25.34
C ALA A 301 -16.35 17.77 24.27
N CYS A 302 -16.00 17.62 22.99
CA CYS A 302 -16.99 17.58 21.91
C CYS A 302 -17.34 16.13 21.54
N ARG A 303 -18.49 15.64 22.04
CA ARG A 303 -18.99 14.27 21.77
C ARG A 303 -19.09 13.99 20.27
N GLY A 304 -19.72 14.90 19.52
CA GLY A 304 -19.90 14.73 18.08
C GLY A 304 -18.58 14.56 17.32
N SER A 305 -17.59 15.40 17.63
CA SER A 305 -16.26 15.31 17.00
C SER A 305 -15.52 14.02 17.37
N CYS A 306 -15.63 13.56 18.62
CA CYS A 306 -15.00 12.31 19.07
C CYS A 306 -15.57 11.09 18.32
N LEU A 307 -16.90 10.98 18.25
CA LEU A 307 -17.57 9.86 17.58
C LEU A 307 -17.37 9.92 16.06
N ALA A 308 -17.43 11.12 15.46
CA ALA A 308 -17.18 11.31 14.03
C ALA A 308 -15.74 10.99 13.60
N ALA A 309 -14.79 10.94 14.54
CA ALA A 309 -13.42 10.53 14.23
C ALA A 309 -13.31 9.07 13.78
N ARG A 310 -14.26 8.21 14.21
CA ARG A 310 -14.31 6.77 13.88
C ARG A 310 -12.98 6.05 14.13
N ASP A 311 -12.18 6.57 15.05
CA ASP A 311 -10.86 6.05 15.38
C ASP A 311 -11.01 4.93 16.42
N PRO A 312 -10.66 3.66 16.10
CA PRO A 312 -10.80 2.54 17.03
C PRO A 312 -10.11 2.76 18.36
N TYR A 313 -9.07 3.58 18.41
CA TYR A 313 -8.35 3.87 19.66
C TYR A 313 -8.98 4.97 20.51
N CYS A 314 -10.01 5.68 20.02
CA CYS A 314 -10.66 6.78 20.73
C CYS A 314 -12.07 6.40 21.19
N VAL A 315 -12.40 6.81 22.41
CA VAL A 315 -13.73 6.62 23.01
C VAL A 315 -14.19 7.91 23.67
N TRP A 316 -15.50 8.13 23.68
CA TRP A 316 -16.13 9.26 24.35
C TRP A 316 -16.60 8.87 25.76
N LEU A 317 -16.28 9.68 26.76
CA LEU A 317 -16.78 9.57 28.12
C LEU A 317 -17.48 10.88 28.53
N PRO A 318 -18.73 10.84 29.04
CA PRO A 318 -19.42 12.05 29.51
C PRO A 318 -18.63 12.85 30.56
N SER A 319 -17.82 12.18 31.38
CA SER A 319 -17.06 12.79 32.47
C SER A 319 -15.67 13.32 32.08
N ARG A 320 -15.08 12.82 30.99
CA ARG A 320 -13.67 13.13 30.61
C ARG A 320 -13.51 13.63 29.18
N GLY A 321 -14.58 13.62 28.39
CA GLY A 321 -14.54 13.90 26.97
C GLY A 321 -13.93 12.76 26.16
N CYS A 322 -13.28 13.09 25.05
CA CYS A 322 -12.66 12.13 24.15
C CYS A 322 -11.28 11.70 24.63
N VAL A 323 -11.11 10.42 24.91
CA VAL A 323 -9.87 9.85 25.47
C VAL A 323 -9.42 8.60 24.71
N PRO A 324 -8.12 8.25 24.77
CA PRO A 324 -7.66 6.96 24.29
C PRO A 324 -8.28 5.82 25.10
N PHE A 325 -8.80 4.78 24.44
CA PHE A 325 -9.35 3.59 25.11
C PHE A 325 -8.31 2.93 26.03
N SER A 326 -8.63 2.48 27.23
CA SER A 326 -7.78 1.57 28.00
C SER A 326 -8.66 0.61 28.79
N GLU A 327 -8.13 -0.56 29.15
CA GLU A 327 -8.87 -1.56 29.93
C GLU A 327 -9.31 -1.01 31.30
N ASP A 328 -8.57 -0.04 31.84
CA ASP A 328 -8.90 0.64 33.11
C ASP A 328 -10.05 1.66 33.01
N LEU A 329 -10.60 1.91 31.82
CA LEU A 329 -11.71 2.85 31.66
C LEU A 329 -13.02 2.27 32.22
N PRO A 330 -13.89 3.12 32.78
CA PRO A 330 -15.22 2.67 33.19
C PRO A 330 -16.04 2.20 31.99
N SER A 331 -16.95 1.25 32.24
CA SER A 331 -18.00 0.88 31.29
C SER A 331 -18.89 2.07 30.94
N GLY A 332 -19.52 2.04 29.76
CA GLY A 332 -20.42 3.12 29.30
C GLY A 332 -19.71 4.21 28.51
N PHE A 333 -18.48 3.97 28.04
CA PHE A 333 -17.89 4.76 26.98
C PHE A 333 -18.67 4.56 25.67
N GLU A 334 -18.62 5.56 24.81
CA GLU A 334 -19.27 5.52 23.50
C GLU A 334 -18.22 5.52 22.38
N GLN A 335 -18.46 4.73 21.35
CA GLN A 335 -17.66 4.67 20.14
C GLN A 335 -18.57 4.33 18.96
N ASP A 336 -18.34 4.98 17.82
CA ASP A 336 -19.07 4.73 16.58
C ASP A 336 -18.06 4.53 15.45
N LEU A 337 -17.90 3.27 15.00
CA LEU A 337 -16.98 2.90 13.92
C LEU A 337 -17.73 2.59 12.62
N GLU A 338 -18.92 2.02 12.75
CA GLU A 338 -19.84 1.78 11.64
C GLU A 338 -20.46 3.12 11.23
N ARG A 339 -20.83 3.30 9.98
CA ARG A 339 -21.36 4.57 9.47
C ARG A 339 -22.81 4.78 9.93
N SER A 340 -23.08 4.68 11.23
CA SER A 340 -24.41 4.87 11.77
C SER A 340 -24.80 6.34 11.57
N THR A 341 -25.79 6.56 10.72
CA THR A 341 -26.34 7.89 10.43
C THR A 341 -27.00 8.42 11.70
N GLY A 342 -26.26 9.09 12.59
CA GLY A 342 -26.87 9.53 13.85
C GLY A 342 -26.10 10.44 14.79
N SER A 343 -24.79 10.68 14.62
CA SER A 343 -24.05 11.54 15.56
C SER A 343 -23.94 13.00 15.08
N THR A 344 -25.08 13.65 14.82
CA THR A 344 -25.19 15.11 14.59
C THR A 344 -25.23 15.88 15.92
N GLY A 345 -24.25 15.62 16.80
CA GLY A 345 -24.01 16.51 17.94
C GLY A 345 -23.27 17.75 17.47
N THR A 346 -23.97 18.89 17.31
CA THR A 346 -23.31 20.17 17.02
C THR A 346 -22.60 20.67 18.27
N CYS A 347 -21.28 20.80 18.20
CA CYS A 347 -20.50 21.37 19.30
C CYS A 347 -20.53 22.89 19.17
N GLN A 348 -21.33 23.56 20.00
CA GLN A 348 -21.27 25.00 20.13
C GLN A 348 -20.06 25.35 21.00
N GLY A 349 -19.15 26.18 20.47
CA GLY A 349 -18.03 26.69 21.22
C GLY A 349 -18.52 27.72 22.25
N GLU A 350 -18.65 27.31 23.50
CA GLU A 350 -18.69 28.28 24.59
C GLU A 350 -17.28 28.86 24.77
N GLY A 351 -17.14 30.15 24.46
CA GLY A 351 -16.00 30.94 24.88
C GLY A 351 -15.94 31.00 26.40
N GLY A 352 -15.25 30.03 27.00
CA GLY A 352 -14.94 29.98 28.42
C GLY A 352 -13.43 29.93 28.62
N THR A 353 -12.86 31.05 29.03
CA THR A 353 -11.47 31.20 29.48
C THR A 353 -11.18 30.27 30.66
N LEU A 354 -10.46 29.15 30.46
CA LEU A 354 -9.94 28.33 31.56
C LEU A 354 -8.57 27.73 31.22
N GLY A 355 -7.56 28.15 32.00
CA GLY A 355 -6.48 27.29 32.50
C GLY A 355 -5.38 26.88 31.52
N HIS A 356 -4.31 27.68 31.45
CA HIS A 356 -3.01 27.24 30.96
C HIS A 356 -2.44 26.14 31.88
N GLY A 357 -2.79 24.88 31.58
CA GLY A 357 -2.20 23.68 32.18
C GLY A 357 -0.86 23.37 31.51
N ASN A 358 0.19 23.64 32.26
CA ASN A 358 1.62 23.54 31.95
C ASN A 358 2.02 22.24 31.19
N ILE A 359 2.29 22.36 29.90
CA ILE A 359 3.14 21.42 29.15
C ILE A 359 4.54 22.04 29.18
N GLN A 360 5.47 21.47 29.95
CA GLN A 360 6.89 21.83 29.84
C GLN A 360 7.43 21.33 28.49
N GLY A 361 7.17 22.11 27.44
CA GLY A 361 7.92 22.12 26.20
C GLY A 361 8.69 23.43 26.14
N TRP A 362 10.02 23.37 26.23
CA TRP A 362 10.88 24.48 25.85
C TRP A 362 10.72 24.73 24.35
N VAL A 363 9.76 25.58 23.99
CA VAL A 363 9.67 26.23 22.68
C VAL A 363 9.84 27.71 22.97
N ARG A 364 11.04 28.25 22.70
CA ARG A 364 11.19 29.71 22.56
C ARG A 364 10.31 30.14 21.38
N GLN A 365 9.28 30.92 21.67
CA GLN A 365 8.53 31.65 20.65
C GLN A 365 9.50 32.58 19.89
N PRO A 366 9.54 32.56 18.55
CA PRO A 366 9.93 33.74 17.81
C PRO A 366 8.86 34.81 18.03
N GLY A 367 9.27 36.05 18.27
CA GLY A 367 8.36 37.21 18.34
C GLY A 367 7.52 37.39 17.06
N PRO A 368 6.59 38.35 17.04
CA PRO A 368 5.60 38.49 15.97
C PRO A 368 6.29 38.81 14.64
N GLY A 369 6.55 37.76 13.86
CA GLY A 369 6.98 37.84 12.47
C GLY A 369 5.76 38.05 11.60
N SER A 370 5.70 39.20 10.95
CA SER A 370 4.72 39.59 9.93
C SER A 370 4.42 38.45 8.95
N THR A 371 3.15 38.08 8.83
CA THR A 371 2.63 37.36 7.67
C THR A 371 2.92 38.19 6.42
N ALA A 372 3.90 37.79 5.62
CA ALA A 372 4.18 38.45 4.34
C ALA A 372 3.09 38.06 3.33
N THR A 373 1.99 38.82 3.32
CA THR A 373 1.05 38.82 2.21
C THR A 373 1.66 39.64 1.07
N VAL A 374 1.84 39.02 -0.09
CA VAL A 374 2.30 39.75 -1.29
C VAL A 374 1.16 40.70 -1.71
N PRO A 375 1.40 42.03 -1.79
CA PRO A 375 0.36 42.96 -2.19
C PRO A 375 -0.11 42.65 -3.61
N VAL A 376 -1.42 42.60 -3.82
CA VAL A 376 -2.07 42.45 -5.14
C VAL A 376 -1.43 43.30 -6.25
N PRO A 377 -1.02 44.57 -6.04
CA PRO A 377 -0.35 45.33 -7.10
C PRO A 377 1.01 44.75 -7.55
N VAL A 378 1.73 44.02 -6.70
CA VAL A 378 2.98 43.33 -7.08
C VAL A 378 2.67 42.14 -7.98
N LEU A 379 1.62 41.36 -7.66
CA LEU A 379 1.15 40.26 -8.50
C LEU A 379 0.68 40.77 -9.88
N VAL A 380 -0.07 41.87 -9.91
CA VAL A 380 -0.49 42.51 -11.16
C VAL A 380 0.72 43.00 -11.96
N GLY A 381 1.72 43.60 -11.30
CA GLY A 381 2.97 44.00 -11.93
C GLY A 381 3.75 42.83 -12.55
N CYS A 382 3.82 41.69 -11.86
CA CYS A 382 4.48 40.49 -12.37
C CYS A 382 3.75 39.91 -13.60
N VAL A 383 2.41 39.90 -13.60
CA VAL A 383 1.61 39.40 -14.73
C VAL A 383 1.71 40.33 -15.95
N LEU A 384 1.68 41.64 -15.74
CA LEU A 384 1.86 42.60 -16.83
C LEU A 384 3.28 42.55 -17.40
N GLY A 385 4.29 42.40 -16.52
CA GLY A 385 5.68 42.27 -16.93
C GLY A 385 5.94 41.03 -17.79
N SER A 386 5.39 39.88 -17.42
CA SER A 386 5.53 38.64 -18.20
C SER A 386 4.83 38.72 -19.56
N PHE A 387 3.68 39.40 -19.64
CA PHE A 387 2.97 39.60 -20.90
C PHE A 387 3.75 40.51 -21.86
N VAL A 388 4.32 41.61 -21.38
CA VAL A 388 5.13 42.53 -22.20
C VAL A 388 6.41 41.86 -22.70
N LEU A 389 7.09 41.09 -21.83
CA LEU A 389 8.26 40.29 -22.21
C LEU A 389 7.92 39.24 -23.28
N GLY A 390 6.77 38.56 -23.13
CA GLY A 390 6.28 37.59 -24.11
C GLY A 390 6.01 38.22 -25.49
N VAL A 391 5.38 39.39 -25.53
CA VAL A 391 5.10 40.11 -26.79
C VAL A 391 6.39 40.59 -27.46
N LEU A 392 7.36 41.10 -26.69
CA LEU A 392 8.65 41.53 -27.23
C LEU A 392 9.46 40.35 -27.80
N ALA A 393 9.48 39.20 -27.10
CA ALA A 393 10.14 38.00 -27.56
C ALA A 393 9.51 37.45 -28.86
N ALA A 394 8.18 37.42 -28.93
CA ALA A 394 7.46 36.99 -30.13
C ALA A 394 7.68 37.94 -31.32
N GLY A 395 7.72 39.25 -31.07
CA GLY A 395 8.01 40.26 -32.09
C GLY A 395 9.43 40.15 -32.66
N LEU A 396 10.43 39.91 -31.79
CA LEU A 396 11.82 39.68 -32.20
C LEU A 396 11.96 38.39 -33.03
N LEU A 397 11.29 37.30 -32.63
CA LEU A 397 11.29 36.05 -33.38
C LEU A 397 10.62 36.21 -34.76
N ALA A 398 9.52 36.95 -34.85
CA ALA A 398 8.85 37.23 -36.12
C ALA A 398 9.68 38.12 -37.07
N ALA A 399 10.47 39.05 -36.52
CA ALA A 399 11.37 39.90 -37.29
C ALA A 399 12.60 39.12 -37.82
N CYS A 400 13.17 38.22 -37.02
CA CYS A 400 14.31 37.40 -37.42
C CYS A 400 13.98 36.31 -38.46
N CYS A 401 12.71 35.90 -38.58
CA CYS A 401 12.29 34.81 -39.46
C CYS A 401 11.74 35.24 -40.84
N ARG A 402 11.74 36.53 -41.19
CA ARG A 402 11.35 36.98 -42.53
C ARG A 402 12.48 36.74 -43.55
N ARG A 403 12.41 35.62 -44.27
CA ARG A 403 13.23 35.37 -45.48
C ARG A 403 12.70 36.22 -46.65
N PRO A 404 13.57 36.84 -47.48
CA PRO A 404 13.12 37.56 -48.67
C PRO A 404 12.59 36.57 -49.73
N ALA A 405 11.49 36.93 -50.38
CA ALA A 405 10.84 36.12 -51.40
C ALA A 405 11.72 36.04 -52.67
N ALA A 406 11.97 34.82 -53.15
CA ALA A 406 12.63 34.56 -54.42
C ALA A 406 11.68 34.85 -55.60
N ALA A 407 12.16 35.59 -56.60
CA ALA A 407 11.42 35.90 -57.81
C ALA A 407 11.25 34.66 -58.70
N LYS A 408 10.02 34.38 -59.14
CA LYS A 408 9.70 33.34 -60.13
C LYS A 408 9.98 33.88 -61.54
N GLY A 409 10.81 33.17 -62.30
CA GLY A 409 10.95 33.34 -63.76
C GLY A 409 9.71 32.82 -64.52
N PRO A 410 9.54 33.21 -65.79
CA PRO A 410 8.31 32.96 -66.56
C PRO A 410 8.22 31.51 -67.07
N PRO A 411 7.01 31.05 -67.41
CA PRO A 411 6.76 29.65 -67.76
C PRO A 411 6.99 29.35 -69.25
N GLU A 412 7.57 28.18 -69.52
CA GLU A 412 7.17 27.28 -70.62
C GLU A 412 6.99 25.86 -70.05
#